data_AF-A0A3C0GDL2-F1
#
_entry.id   AF-A0A3C0GDL2-F1
#
_cell.length_a   1.000
_cell.length_b   1.000
_cell.length_c   1.000
_cell.angle_alpha   90.00
_cell.angle_beta   90.00
_cell.angle_gamma   90.00
#
_symmetry.space_group_name_H-M   'P 1'
#
loop_
_entity.id
_entity.type
_entity.pdbx_description
1 polymer ?
#
loop_
_entity_poly.entity_id
_entity_poly.type
_entity_poly.pdbx_seq_one_letter_code
_entity_poly.pdbx_strand_id
1 'polypeptide(L)'
;MLRIFVVLILFNSSDLLSNNKGIHGFFDATKNKNYDLAVKIAESQEHLKLKNHLSLLVNLLMEKDAISNHEVNLEIGLDTELNFIKYLILGYQSTFKDKQNNLEAFKNFSKAIKIADELKEIKLIRAAHIAMLDLFAGEIFIGSKQYEPYLDRFMNIKEDQTDEALIIFYKLIFSSKGIDNIDAQYYSNYKKLDSIFQDFSTTHAFYPVYYYEKGMFYKIEEDFNKAEDFFIKADSLLGDSNHVRHFRNKIAWQLAYVYLQKGQNEESKRYLNLSKKYSDRLREQFYENRLASFIHYDEDKFDSAYHYLRKSVDIEYELGYKNNTLESSILTVQNQTDKLKLDKLELETSNVKIRNWAIFLGTLLILGSLIGILIHKNTKRKQLLAEQEKTLQQQKVSNLLKEQELATIDAMVEGQEKERQRVANELHDDLGSLMA
;
A
#
# COMPACT_ATOMS: atom_id res chain seq x y z
N MET A 1 -6.21 58.10 12.86
CA MET A 1 -5.69 57.71 11.54
C MET A 1 -4.96 56.38 11.69
N LEU A 2 -5.68 55.27 11.51
CA LEU A 2 -5.14 53.90 11.66
C LEU A 2 -4.91 53.34 10.25
N ARG A 3 -3.66 53.02 9.89
CA ARG A 3 -3.30 52.40 8.61
C ARG A 3 -3.45 50.88 8.74
N ILE A 4 -4.38 50.32 7.97
CA ILE A 4 -4.56 48.87 7.81
C ILE A 4 -3.54 48.39 6.75
N PHE A 5 -2.66 47.48 7.15
CA PHE A 5 -1.78 46.74 6.25
C PHE A 5 -2.59 45.57 5.66
N VAL A 6 -2.87 45.62 4.36
CA VAL A 6 -3.38 44.46 3.61
C VAL A 6 -2.18 43.68 3.13
N VAL A 7 -1.92 42.53 3.75
CA VAL A 7 -0.96 41.54 3.25
C VAL A 7 -1.64 40.76 2.13
N LEU A 8 -1.31 41.10 0.90
CA LEU A 8 -1.62 40.29 -0.28
C LEU A 8 -0.73 39.04 -0.25
N ILE A 9 -1.31 37.91 0.15
CA ILE A 9 -0.72 36.59 -0.08
C ILE A 9 -0.89 36.28 -1.57
N LEU A 10 0.10 36.65 -2.37
CA LEU A 10 0.24 36.17 -3.74
C LEU A 10 0.60 34.69 -3.68
N PHE A 11 -0.38 33.82 -3.90
CA PHE A 11 -0.11 32.43 -4.24
C PHE A 11 0.70 32.40 -5.54
N ASN A 12 1.94 31.93 -5.47
CA ASN A 12 2.78 31.66 -6.63
C ASN A 12 2.10 30.60 -7.51
N SER A 13 1.51 31.03 -8.63
CA SER A 13 0.95 30.16 -9.67
C SER A 13 2.00 29.34 -10.42
N SER A 14 3.29 29.52 -10.13
CA SER A 14 4.40 28.77 -10.71
C SER A 14 4.55 27.35 -10.16
N ASP A 15 4.13 27.08 -8.91
CA ASP A 15 4.22 25.73 -8.31
C ASP A 15 3.10 24.79 -8.75
N LEU A 16 1.97 25.33 -9.22
CA LEU A 16 0.89 24.52 -9.82
C LEU A 16 1.22 24.06 -11.25
N LEU A 17 2.13 24.74 -11.94
CA LEU A 17 2.57 24.39 -13.30
C LEU A 17 3.75 23.42 -13.31
N SER A 18 4.55 23.33 -12.23
CA SER A 18 5.62 22.34 -12.10
C SER A 18 5.08 20.93 -11.80
N ASN A 19 3.96 20.84 -11.06
CA ASN A 19 3.25 19.59 -10.77
C ASN A 19 2.57 18.92 -11.99
N ASN A 20 2.43 19.64 -13.10
CA ASN A 20 1.76 19.17 -14.33
C ASN A 20 2.70 18.64 -15.42
N LYS A 21 3.98 18.41 -15.11
CA LYS A 21 4.96 17.85 -16.05
C LYS A 21 5.28 16.40 -15.72
N GLY A 22 5.61 15.61 -16.76
CA GLY A 22 5.99 14.21 -16.61
C GLY A 22 4.83 13.26 -16.31
N ILE A 23 5.16 12.09 -15.77
CA ILE A 23 4.22 10.97 -15.58
C ILE A 23 3.13 11.30 -14.56
N HIS A 24 3.44 12.08 -13.52
CA HIS A 24 2.45 12.50 -12.52
C HIS A 24 1.35 13.38 -13.12
N GLY A 25 1.72 14.39 -13.90
CA GLY A 25 0.75 15.23 -14.62
C GLY A 25 -0.08 14.43 -15.62
N PHE A 26 0.50 13.41 -16.26
CA PHE A 26 -0.23 12.50 -17.15
C PHE A 26 -1.35 11.75 -16.41
N PHE A 27 -1.05 11.19 -15.23
CA PHE A 27 -2.06 10.47 -14.44
C PHE A 27 -3.11 11.40 -13.83
N ASP A 28 -2.74 12.63 -13.45
CA ASP A 28 -3.73 13.63 -13.04
C ASP A 28 -4.65 14.02 -14.20
N ALA A 29 -4.11 14.21 -15.41
CA ALA A 29 -4.91 14.55 -16.59
C ALA A 29 -5.88 13.42 -16.98
N THR A 30 -5.41 12.18 -17.03
CA THR A 30 -6.24 11.01 -17.36
C THR A 30 -7.30 10.73 -16.30
N LYS A 31 -6.97 10.87 -15.01
CA LYS A 31 -7.92 10.79 -13.89
C LYS A 31 -9.08 11.78 -14.05
N ASN A 32 -8.77 13.02 -14.42
CA ASN A 32 -9.76 14.07 -14.67
C ASN A 32 -10.46 13.96 -16.03
N LYS A 33 -10.20 12.89 -16.81
CA LYS A 33 -10.67 12.70 -18.19
C LYS A 33 -10.31 13.85 -19.15
N ASN A 34 -9.24 14.58 -18.85
CA ASN A 34 -8.68 15.59 -19.75
C ASN A 34 -7.66 14.92 -20.68
N TYR A 35 -8.16 14.15 -21.64
CA TYR A 35 -7.31 13.36 -22.54
C TYR A 35 -6.48 14.25 -23.47
N ASP A 36 -6.98 15.43 -23.88
CA ASP A 36 -6.21 16.38 -24.68
C ASP A 36 -4.94 16.86 -23.94
N LEU A 37 -5.06 17.12 -22.64
CA LEU A 37 -3.91 17.45 -21.80
C LEU A 37 -2.98 16.24 -21.64
N ALA A 38 -3.52 15.05 -21.42
CA ALA A 38 -2.72 13.83 -21.27
C ALA A 38 -1.92 13.52 -22.56
N VAL A 39 -2.51 13.70 -23.75
CA VAL A 39 -1.83 13.59 -25.04
C VAL A 39 -0.69 14.60 -25.14
N LYS A 40 -0.94 15.88 -24.83
CA LYS A 40 0.11 16.91 -24.85
C LYS A 40 1.27 16.58 -23.90
N ILE A 41 0.97 16.09 -22.70
CA ILE A 41 1.98 15.66 -21.72
C ILE A 41 2.77 14.45 -22.24
N ALA A 42 2.11 13.48 -22.86
CA ALA A 42 2.78 12.33 -23.48
C ALA A 42 3.71 12.76 -24.62
N GLU A 43 3.25 13.67 -25.49
CA GLU A 43 4.01 14.16 -26.64
C GLU A 43 5.23 14.99 -26.26
N SER A 44 5.18 15.67 -25.11
CA SER A 44 6.27 16.51 -24.59
C SER A 44 7.39 15.74 -23.89
N GLN A 45 7.28 14.41 -23.76
CA GLN A 45 8.34 13.61 -23.12
C GLN A 45 9.59 13.54 -24.01
N GLU A 46 10.76 13.85 -23.43
CA GLU A 46 12.05 13.80 -24.13
C GLU A 46 12.46 12.36 -24.47
N HIS A 47 12.18 11.41 -23.56
CA HIS A 47 12.56 10.02 -23.77
C HIS A 47 11.55 9.31 -24.69
N LEU A 48 12.01 8.92 -25.89
CA LEU A 48 11.17 8.36 -26.95
C LEU A 48 10.36 7.13 -26.52
N LYS A 49 10.94 6.23 -25.71
CA LYS A 49 10.19 5.06 -25.22
C LYS A 49 9.05 5.51 -24.32
N LEU A 50 9.29 6.43 -23.39
CA LEU A 50 8.28 6.88 -22.44
C LEU A 50 7.14 7.60 -23.18
N LYS A 51 7.48 8.49 -24.11
CA LYS A 51 6.53 9.14 -25.03
C LYS A 51 5.60 8.12 -25.69
N ASN A 52 6.16 7.12 -26.38
CA ASN A 52 5.39 6.14 -27.12
C ASN A 52 4.45 5.32 -26.22
N HIS A 53 4.89 4.96 -25.02
CA HIS A 53 4.07 4.20 -24.07
C HIS A 53 2.95 5.05 -23.46
N LEU A 54 3.21 6.31 -23.10
CA LEU A 54 2.17 7.21 -22.59
C LEU A 54 1.14 7.54 -23.69
N SER A 55 1.59 7.77 -24.93
CA SER A 55 0.71 7.98 -26.08
C SER A 55 -0.17 6.74 -26.34
N LEU A 56 0.39 5.54 -26.24
CA LEU A 56 -0.38 4.30 -26.31
C LEU A 56 -1.41 4.22 -25.17
N LEU A 57 -0.99 4.47 -23.93
CA LEU A 57 -1.85 4.38 -22.76
C LEU A 57 -3.03 5.37 -22.83
N VAL A 58 -2.79 6.64 -23.19
CA VAL A 58 -3.88 7.62 -23.32
C VAL A 58 -4.85 7.24 -24.42
N ASN A 59 -4.36 6.75 -25.57
CA ASN A 59 -5.23 6.28 -26.65
C ASN A 59 -6.11 5.10 -26.18
N LEU A 60 -5.52 4.13 -25.47
CA LEU A 60 -6.29 3.01 -24.89
C LEU A 60 -7.35 3.50 -23.91
N LEU A 61 -7.03 4.42 -23.00
CA LEU A 61 -7.98 4.95 -22.01
C LEU A 61 -9.12 5.75 -22.68
N MET A 62 -8.77 6.48 -23.73
CA MET A 62 -9.64 7.39 -24.44
C MET A 62 -10.57 6.66 -25.41
N GLU A 63 -10.04 5.78 -26.26
CA GLU A 63 -10.83 4.95 -27.19
C GLU A 63 -11.51 3.78 -26.49
N LYS A 64 -10.93 3.31 -25.38
CA LYS A 64 -11.29 2.06 -24.72
C LYS A 64 -11.29 0.88 -25.67
N ASP A 65 -10.49 0.90 -26.74
CA ASP A 65 -10.31 -0.18 -27.72
C ASP A 65 -8.95 -0.86 -27.48
N ALA A 66 -8.85 -2.17 -27.71
CA ALA A 66 -7.60 -2.91 -27.60
C ALA A 66 -6.71 -2.78 -28.85
N ILE A 67 -7.28 -2.39 -30.00
CA ILE A 67 -6.55 -2.24 -31.26
C ILE A 67 -5.87 -0.88 -31.29
N SER A 68 -4.62 -0.84 -30.85
CA SER A 68 -3.74 0.30 -31.12
C SER A 68 -2.96 0.05 -32.40
N ASN A 69 -3.02 0.99 -33.35
CA ASN A 69 -2.19 0.99 -34.56
C ASN A 69 -0.68 1.22 -34.29
N HIS A 70 -0.27 1.37 -33.03
CA HIS A 70 1.12 1.59 -32.65
C HIS A 70 1.76 0.29 -32.15
N GLU A 71 2.71 -0.24 -32.92
CA GLU A 71 3.61 -1.29 -32.46
C GLU A 71 4.56 -0.71 -31.40
N VAL A 72 4.23 -0.93 -30.13
CA VAL A 72 5.08 -0.55 -28.99
C VAL A 72 5.64 -1.83 -28.37
N ASN A 73 6.96 -1.88 -28.15
CA ASN A 73 7.58 -3.01 -27.46
C ASN A 73 7.19 -3.00 -25.96
N LEU A 74 6.40 -3.99 -25.56
CA LEU A 74 5.90 -4.19 -24.19
C LEU A 74 6.72 -5.22 -23.39
N GLU A 75 7.88 -5.66 -23.88
CA GLU A 75 8.80 -6.52 -23.13
C GLU A 75 9.27 -5.84 -21.85
N ILE A 76 9.26 -6.58 -20.76
CA ILE A 76 9.60 -6.07 -19.43
C ILE A 76 11.12 -5.94 -19.32
N GLY A 77 11.57 -4.74 -18.97
CA GLY A 77 13.00 -4.39 -18.89
C GLY A 77 13.46 -4.07 -17.48
N LEU A 78 14.60 -3.39 -17.35
CA LEU A 78 15.14 -2.94 -16.05
C LEU A 78 14.48 -1.66 -15.52
N ASP A 79 13.86 -0.88 -16.40
CA ASP A 79 13.21 0.39 -16.05
C ASP A 79 11.87 0.13 -15.34
N THR A 80 11.85 0.38 -14.03
CA THR A 80 10.72 0.06 -13.15
C THR A 80 9.51 0.96 -13.43
N GLU A 81 9.73 2.25 -13.68
CA GLU A 81 8.66 3.21 -13.96
C GLU A 81 8.06 2.96 -15.36
N LEU A 82 8.88 2.63 -16.36
CA LEU A 82 8.37 2.23 -17.66
C LEU A 82 7.62 0.89 -17.61
N ASN A 83 8.06 -0.06 -16.78
CA ASN A 83 7.37 -1.32 -16.57
C ASN A 83 6.00 -1.12 -15.93
N PHE A 84 5.85 -0.16 -15.02
CA PHE A 84 4.55 0.24 -14.48
C PHE A 84 3.56 0.60 -15.59
N ILE A 85 3.98 1.48 -16.50
CA ILE A 85 3.16 1.93 -17.64
C ILE A 85 2.85 0.75 -18.57
N LYS A 86 3.83 -0.11 -18.87
CA LYS A 86 3.63 -1.31 -19.69
C LYS A 86 2.59 -2.25 -19.09
N TYR A 87 2.62 -2.49 -17.79
CA TYR A 87 1.62 -3.34 -17.13
C TYR A 87 0.22 -2.72 -17.15
N LEU A 88 0.10 -1.40 -17.02
CA LEU A 88 -1.20 -0.74 -17.24
C LEU A 88 -1.69 -0.93 -18.67
N ILE A 89 -0.83 -0.73 -19.67
CA ILE A 89 -1.16 -0.93 -21.09
C ILE A 89 -1.65 -2.37 -21.33
N LEU A 90 -0.89 -3.38 -20.89
CA LEU A 90 -1.25 -4.79 -21.04
C LEU A 90 -2.57 -5.12 -20.33
N GLY A 91 -2.81 -4.51 -19.17
CA GLY A 91 -4.04 -4.68 -18.42
C GLY A 91 -5.26 -4.10 -19.14
N TYR A 92 -5.16 -2.85 -19.63
CA TYR A 92 -6.23 -2.19 -20.38
C TYR A 92 -6.47 -2.87 -21.74
N GLN A 93 -5.43 -3.29 -22.46
CA GLN A 93 -5.59 -4.09 -23.68
C GLN A 93 -6.36 -5.38 -23.40
N SER A 94 -6.07 -6.07 -22.29
CA SER A 94 -6.79 -7.28 -21.91
C SER A 94 -8.26 -7.02 -21.52
N THR A 95 -8.53 -5.84 -20.94
CA THR A 95 -9.87 -5.38 -20.54
C THR A 95 -10.72 -4.96 -21.75
N PHE A 96 -10.11 -4.37 -22.78
CA PHE A 96 -10.80 -3.77 -23.92
C PHE A 96 -10.94 -4.66 -25.15
N LYS A 97 -10.33 -5.86 -25.15
CA LYS A 97 -10.54 -6.87 -26.19
C LYS A 97 -12.03 -7.22 -26.34
N ASP A 98 -12.47 -7.48 -27.58
CA ASP A 98 -13.84 -7.91 -27.90
C ASP A 98 -14.29 -9.09 -27.03
N LYS A 99 -13.37 -10.05 -26.87
CA LYS A 99 -13.43 -11.10 -25.86
C LYS A 99 -12.51 -10.72 -24.70
N GLN A 100 -13.08 -10.07 -23.70
CA GLN A 100 -12.35 -9.65 -22.51
C GLN A 100 -11.58 -10.81 -21.87
N ASN A 101 -10.36 -10.52 -21.41
CA ASN A 101 -9.54 -11.44 -20.63
C ASN A 101 -9.27 -10.81 -19.26
N ASN A 102 -10.30 -10.82 -18.40
CA ASN A 102 -10.25 -10.18 -17.09
C ASN A 102 -9.16 -10.79 -16.20
N LEU A 103 -8.87 -12.08 -16.35
CA LEU A 103 -7.77 -12.72 -15.62
C LEU A 103 -6.41 -12.10 -15.96
N GLU A 104 -6.12 -11.94 -17.25
CA GLU A 104 -4.86 -11.35 -17.67
C GLU A 104 -4.81 -9.85 -17.33
N ALA A 105 -5.95 -9.15 -17.42
CA ALA A 105 -6.07 -7.78 -16.95
C ALA A 105 -5.72 -7.66 -15.45
N PHE A 106 -6.33 -8.49 -14.62
CA PHE A 106 -6.10 -8.54 -13.17
C PHE A 106 -4.63 -8.81 -12.84
N LYS A 107 -4.01 -9.78 -13.51
CA LYS A 107 -2.58 -10.10 -13.31
C LYS A 107 -1.69 -8.91 -13.64
N ASN A 108 -1.95 -8.22 -14.75
CA ASN A 108 -1.14 -7.08 -15.15
C ASN A 108 -1.37 -5.86 -14.24
N PHE A 109 -2.62 -5.55 -13.87
CA PHE A 109 -2.90 -4.50 -12.90
C PHE A 109 -2.31 -4.80 -11.51
N SER A 110 -2.34 -6.06 -11.07
CA SER A 110 -1.69 -6.46 -9.81
C SER A 110 -0.17 -6.24 -9.83
N LYS A 111 0.49 -6.49 -10.98
CA LYS A 111 1.92 -6.17 -11.14
C LYS A 111 2.17 -4.66 -11.16
N ALA A 112 1.30 -3.88 -11.79
CA ALA A 112 1.38 -2.42 -11.75
C ALA A 112 1.22 -1.88 -10.32
N ILE A 113 0.27 -2.41 -9.53
CA ILE A 113 0.09 -2.07 -8.11
C ILE A 113 1.37 -2.37 -7.32
N LYS A 114 1.93 -3.58 -7.48
CA LYS A 114 3.17 -3.97 -6.80
C LYS A 114 4.31 -3.00 -7.10
N ILE A 115 4.53 -2.66 -8.36
CA ILE A 115 5.56 -1.70 -8.75
C ILE A 115 5.30 -0.32 -8.14
N ALA A 116 4.05 0.16 -8.18
CA ALA A 116 3.71 1.45 -7.61
C ALA A 116 3.95 1.52 -6.09
N ASP A 117 3.64 0.43 -5.36
CA ASP A 117 3.93 0.32 -3.93
C ASP A 117 5.44 0.23 -3.65
N GLU A 118 6.23 -0.43 -4.52
CA GLU A 118 7.70 -0.47 -4.43
C GLU A 118 8.34 0.91 -4.66
N LEU A 119 7.83 1.66 -5.64
CA LEU A 119 8.23 3.04 -5.92
C LEU A 119 7.78 4.03 -4.83
N LYS A 120 6.76 3.67 -4.05
CA LYS A 120 6.14 4.51 -3.00
C LYS A 120 5.55 5.82 -3.52
N GLU A 121 5.17 5.85 -4.80
CA GLU A 121 4.61 7.03 -5.45
C GLU A 121 3.08 7.01 -5.40
N ILE A 122 2.49 7.89 -4.58
CA ILE A 122 1.04 7.90 -4.30
C ILE A 122 0.20 8.05 -5.57
N LYS A 123 0.64 8.88 -6.53
CA LYS A 123 -0.08 9.09 -7.81
C LYS A 123 -0.09 7.83 -8.67
N LEU A 124 1.01 7.06 -8.69
CA LEU A 124 1.08 5.79 -9.41
C LEU A 124 0.24 4.71 -8.70
N ILE A 125 0.29 4.67 -7.36
CA ILE A 125 -0.56 3.78 -6.56
C ILE A 125 -2.02 4.05 -6.90
N ARG A 126 -2.44 5.32 -6.89
CA ARG A 126 -3.79 5.75 -7.27
C ARG A 126 -4.17 5.30 -8.67
N ALA A 127 -3.34 5.55 -9.68
CA ALA A 127 -3.61 5.15 -11.06
C ALA A 127 -3.79 3.64 -11.22
N ALA A 128 -2.98 2.83 -10.51
CA ALA A 128 -3.09 1.38 -10.54
C ALA A 128 -4.38 0.86 -9.88
N HIS A 129 -4.81 1.50 -8.80
CA HIS A 129 -6.06 1.17 -8.11
C HIS A 129 -7.29 1.56 -8.94
N ILE A 130 -7.26 2.71 -9.60
CA ILE A 130 -8.30 3.11 -10.57
C ILE A 130 -8.41 2.06 -11.68
N ALA A 131 -7.29 1.60 -12.24
CA ALA A 131 -7.28 0.57 -13.28
C ALA A 131 -7.90 -0.76 -12.81
N MET A 132 -7.57 -1.18 -11.59
CA MET A 132 -8.16 -2.37 -10.98
C MET A 132 -9.66 -2.21 -10.71
N LEU A 133 -10.10 -1.04 -10.24
CA LEU A 133 -11.51 -0.75 -9.99
C LEU A 133 -12.31 -0.66 -11.30
N ASP A 134 -11.72 -0.14 -12.37
CA ASP A 134 -12.31 -0.15 -13.71
C ASP A 134 -12.56 -1.56 -14.23
N LEU A 135 -11.63 -2.49 -13.96
CA LEU A 135 -11.81 -3.92 -14.28
C LEU A 135 -13.04 -4.49 -13.57
N PHE A 136 -13.12 -4.35 -12.24
CA PHE A 136 -14.26 -4.85 -11.46
C PHE A 136 -15.58 -4.17 -11.84
N ALA A 137 -15.56 -2.85 -12.09
CA ALA A 137 -16.72 -2.10 -12.55
C ALA A 137 -17.21 -2.58 -13.94
N GLY A 138 -16.33 -3.19 -14.74
CA GLY A 138 -16.64 -3.80 -16.02
C GLY A 138 -17.41 -5.12 -15.94
N GLU A 139 -17.33 -5.86 -14.82
CA GLU A 139 -17.93 -7.20 -14.76
C GLU A 139 -19.46 -7.18 -14.73
N ILE A 140 -20.10 -8.23 -15.26
CA ILE A 140 -21.57 -8.34 -15.25
C ILE A 140 -22.10 -8.75 -13.87
N PHE A 141 -21.34 -9.55 -13.12
CA PHE A 141 -21.65 -9.99 -11.76
C PHE A 141 -20.48 -9.68 -10.84
N ILE A 142 -20.79 -9.16 -9.66
CA ILE A 142 -19.80 -8.95 -8.60
C ILE A 142 -20.28 -9.72 -7.38
N GLY A 143 -20.18 -11.05 -7.45
CA GLY A 143 -20.66 -11.95 -6.40
C GLY A 143 -19.78 -11.92 -5.15
N SER A 144 -18.47 -11.72 -5.34
CA SER A 144 -17.52 -11.55 -4.25
C SER A 144 -17.04 -10.10 -4.23
N LYS A 145 -17.04 -9.51 -3.03
CA LYS A 145 -16.63 -8.12 -2.75
C LYS A 145 -15.13 -7.88 -2.95
N GLN A 146 -14.52 -8.52 -3.94
CA GLN A 146 -13.07 -8.53 -4.21
C GLN A 146 -12.51 -7.17 -4.60
N TYR A 147 -13.36 -6.22 -4.99
CA TYR A 147 -12.99 -4.83 -5.23
C TYR A 147 -12.71 -4.05 -3.93
N GLU A 148 -13.24 -4.49 -2.77
CA GLU A 148 -13.20 -3.73 -1.50
C GLU A 148 -11.76 -3.34 -1.09
N PRO A 149 -10.76 -4.24 -1.10
CA PRO A 149 -9.39 -3.86 -0.73
C PRO A 149 -8.82 -2.74 -1.60
N TYR A 150 -9.15 -2.72 -2.88
CA TYR A 150 -8.67 -1.70 -3.82
C TYR A 150 -9.40 -0.37 -3.64
N LEU A 151 -10.72 -0.44 -3.37
CA LEU A 151 -11.54 0.73 -3.07
C LEU A 151 -11.11 1.38 -1.75
N ASP A 152 -10.87 0.57 -0.71
CA ASP A 152 -10.38 1.03 0.59
C ASP A 152 -9.02 1.68 0.48
N ARG A 153 -8.11 1.06 -0.28
CA ARG A 153 -6.80 1.65 -0.53
C ARG A 153 -6.92 2.99 -1.27
N PHE A 154 -7.80 3.11 -2.26
CA PHE A 154 -8.05 4.38 -2.95
C PHE A 154 -8.65 5.44 -2.00
N MET A 155 -9.60 5.07 -1.16
CA MET A 155 -10.18 5.98 -0.14
C MET A 155 -9.13 6.53 0.82
N ASN A 156 -8.14 5.71 1.20
CA ASN A 156 -7.08 6.11 2.13
C ASN A 156 -6.03 7.05 1.51
N ILE A 157 -5.93 7.12 0.19
CA ILE A 157 -4.93 7.92 -0.54
C ILE A 157 -5.54 9.03 -1.41
N LYS A 158 -6.84 9.28 -1.25
CA LYS A 158 -7.54 10.38 -1.93
C LYS A 158 -6.92 11.73 -1.56
N GLU A 159 -6.86 12.64 -2.52
CA GLU A 159 -6.21 13.93 -2.36
C GLU A 159 -7.13 15.10 -2.71
N ASP A 160 -8.03 14.92 -3.68
CA ASP A 160 -8.90 15.98 -4.18
C ASP A 160 -10.36 15.55 -4.36
N GLN A 161 -11.21 16.51 -4.76
CA GLN A 161 -12.63 16.27 -5.00
C GLN A 161 -12.87 15.32 -6.20
N THR A 162 -11.95 15.25 -7.17
CA THR A 162 -12.03 14.31 -8.30
C THR A 162 -11.86 12.87 -7.81
N ASP A 163 -10.94 12.62 -6.89
CA ASP A 163 -10.78 11.31 -6.24
C ASP A 163 -12.06 10.93 -5.49
N GLU A 164 -12.62 11.87 -4.71
CA GLU A 164 -13.87 11.66 -3.98
C GLU A 164 -15.02 11.28 -4.92
N ALA A 165 -15.15 11.99 -6.06
CA ALA A 165 -16.16 11.70 -7.07
C ALA A 165 -15.97 10.30 -7.68
N LEU A 166 -14.74 9.94 -8.07
CA LEU A 166 -14.43 8.60 -8.60
C LEU A 166 -14.77 7.49 -7.61
N ILE A 167 -14.38 7.65 -6.35
CA ILE A 167 -14.71 6.71 -5.27
C ILE A 167 -16.23 6.53 -5.16
N ILE A 168 -16.99 7.63 -5.18
CA ILE A 168 -18.45 7.57 -5.10
C ILE A 168 -19.04 6.88 -6.33
N PHE A 169 -18.54 7.17 -7.55
CA PHE A 169 -18.97 6.47 -8.76
C PHE A 169 -18.76 4.96 -8.65
N TYR A 170 -17.59 4.50 -8.20
CA TYR A 170 -17.36 3.07 -7.97
C TYR A 170 -18.32 2.48 -6.94
N LYS A 171 -18.56 3.18 -5.82
CA LYS A 171 -19.53 2.74 -4.81
C LYS A 171 -20.93 2.61 -5.37
N LEU A 172 -21.39 3.56 -6.21
CA LEU A 172 -22.69 3.49 -6.87
C LEU A 172 -22.78 2.28 -7.81
N ILE A 173 -21.76 2.08 -8.65
CA ILE A 173 -21.70 0.93 -9.57
C ILE A 173 -21.75 -0.40 -8.81
N PHE A 174 -21.00 -0.53 -7.71
CA PHE A 174 -20.93 -1.77 -6.95
C PHE A 174 -22.21 -2.03 -6.14
N SER A 175 -22.79 -1.00 -5.52
CA SER A 175 -24.05 -1.10 -4.78
C SER A 175 -25.27 -1.36 -5.68
N SER A 176 -25.21 -0.96 -6.96
CA SER A 176 -26.28 -1.24 -7.93
C SER A 176 -26.24 -2.65 -8.52
N LYS A 177 -25.18 -3.43 -8.28
CA LYS A 177 -24.97 -4.78 -8.84
C LYS A 177 -25.25 -5.91 -7.84
N GLY A 178 -25.87 -5.61 -6.70
CA GLY A 178 -26.27 -6.61 -5.70
C GLY A 178 -27.22 -7.66 -6.27
N ILE A 179 -27.11 -8.90 -5.80
CA ILE A 179 -27.84 -10.07 -6.34
C ILE A 179 -29.35 -10.01 -6.05
N ASP A 180 -29.76 -9.47 -4.91
CA ASP A 180 -31.16 -9.55 -4.44
C ASP A 180 -31.88 -8.20 -4.39
N ASN A 181 -31.18 -7.13 -4.01
CA ASN A 181 -31.72 -5.78 -3.87
C ASN A 181 -30.59 -4.75 -3.97
N ILE A 182 -30.97 -3.51 -4.27
CA ILE A 182 -30.06 -2.37 -4.23
C ILE A 182 -29.59 -2.17 -2.79
N ASP A 183 -28.28 -2.12 -2.59
CA ASP A 183 -27.69 -1.92 -1.26
C ASP A 183 -28.15 -0.55 -0.71
N ALA A 184 -28.58 -0.49 0.56
CA ALA A 184 -29.01 0.76 1.21
C ALA A 184 -27.93 1.85 1.14
N GLN A 185 -26.66 1.46 1.03
CA GLN A 185 -25.53 2.37 0.83
C GLN A 185 -25.62 3.15 -0.49
N TYR A 186 -26.31 2.64 -1.52
CA TYR A 186 -26.53 3.32 -2.80
C TYR A 186 -27.11 4.72 -2.60
N TYR A 187 -28.20 4.84 -1.84
CA TYR A 187 -28.89 6.11 -1.59
C TYR A 187 -28.03 7.11 -0.82
N SER A 188 -27.24 6.63 0.16
CA SER A 188 -26.31 7.48 0.88
C SER A 188 -25.18 7.99 -0.02
N ASN A 189 -24.65 7.13 -0.88
CA ASN A 189 -23.60 7.51 -1.84
C ASN A 189 -24.13 8.47 -2.90
N TYR A 190 -25.37 8.29 -3.37
CA TYR A 190 -26.01 9.20 -4.32
C TYR A 190 -26.20 10.60 -3.75
N LYS A 191 -26.73 10.72 -2.52
CA LYS A 191 -26.86 12.02 -1.84
C LYS A 191 -25.50 12.72 -1.68
N LYS A 192 -24.46 11.95 -1.38
CA LYS A 192 -23.10 12.47 -1.28
C LYS A 192 -22.58 12.95 -2.64
N LEU A 193 -22.83 12.20 -3.72
CA LEU A 193 -22.51 12.61 -5.08
C LEU A 193 -23.16 13.95 -5.41
N ASP A 194 -24.46 14.07 -5.17
CA ASP A 194 -25.21 15.29 -5.48
C ASP A 194 -24.68 16.50 -4.70
N SER A 195 -24.30 16.31 -3.44
CA SER A 195 -23.69 17.35 -2.61
C SER A 195 -22.33 17.82 -3.16
N ILE A 196 -21.43 16.91 -3.54
CA ILE A 196 -20.10 17.33 -4.02
C ILE A 196 -20.15 17.99 -5.40
N PHE A 197 -21.17 17.68 -6.21
CA PHE A 197 -21.35 18.30 -7.52
C PHE A 197 -21.85 19.75 -7.46
N GLN A 198 -22.30 20.23 -6.30
CA GLN A 198 -22.64 21.65 -6.08
C GLN A 198 -21.39 22.55 -6.10
N ASP A 199 -20.25 22.01 -5.65
CA ASP A 199 -18.98 22.75 -5.56
C ASP A 199 -18.05 22.47 -6.76
N PHE A 200 -18.46 21.57 -7.67
CA PHE A 200 -17.65 21.12 -8.79
C PHE A 200 -17.76 22.08 -9.98
N SER A 201 -16.62 22.42 -10.61
CA SER A 201 -16.61 23.27 -11.81
C SER A 201 -17.57 22.75 -12.88
N THR A 202 -18.53 23.56 -13.31
CA THR A 202 -19.60 23.16 -14.26
C THR A 202 -19.08 22.69 -15.62
N THR A 203 -17.82 22.96 -15.94
CA THR A 203 -17.14 22.51 -17.17
C THR A 203 -16.37 21.20 -17.01
N HIS A 204 -16.38 20.59 -15.82
CA HIS A 204 -15.61 19.37 -15.59
C HIS A 204 -16.15 18.18 -16.40
N ALA A 205 -15.25 17.35 -16.92
CA ALA A 205 -15.56 16.17 -17.73
C ALA A 205 -16.37 15.06 -17.02
N PHE A 206 -16.75 15.26 -15.75
CA PHE A 206 -17.54 14.30 -14.97
C PHE A 206 -19.03 14.61 -14.99
N TYR A 207 -19.45 15.80 -15.45
CA TYR A 207 -20.87 16.14 -15.55
C TYR A 207 -21.70 15.13 -16.37
N PRO A 208 -21.22 14.58 -17.51
CA PRO A 208 -21.95 13.52 -18.20
C PRO A 208 -22.15 12.27 -17.32
N VAL A 209 -21.14 11.89 -16.53
CA VAL A 209 -21.23 10.73 -15.60
C VAL A 209 -22.19 11.04 -14.46
N TYR A 210 -22.11 12.23 -13.88
CA TYR A 210 -23.00 12.67 -12.82
C TYR A 210 -24.47 12.67 -13.24
N TYR A 211 -24.80 13.22 -14.42
CA TYR A 211 -26.17 13.16 -14.93
C TYR A 211 -26.61 11.74 -15.29
N TYR A 212 -25.69 10.90 -15.77
CA TYR A 212 -25.98 9.48 -15.96
C TYR A 212 -26.35 8.81 -14.63
N GLU A 213 -25.61 9.08 -13.55
CA GLU A 213 -25.95 8.55 -12.21
C GLU A 213 -27.27 9.11 -11.66
N LYS A 214 -27.62 10.37 -11.98
CA LYS A 214 -28.98 10.89 -11.71
C LYS A 214 -30.05 10.11 -12.44
N GLY A 215 -29.82 9.81 -13.72
CA GLY A 215 -30.73 8.96 -14.51
C GLY A 215 -30.86 7.57 -13.90
N MET A 216 -29.76 6.96 -13.45
CA MET A 216 -29.77 5.68 -12.76
C MET A 216 -30.56 5.71 -11.45
N PHE A 217 -30.40 6.75 -10.64
CA PHE A 217 -31.15 6.94 -9.41
C PHE A 217 -32.67 7.01 -9.68
N TYR A 218 -33.11 7.85 -10.62
CA TYR A 218 -34.55 7.94 -10.94
C TYR A 218 -35.10 6.69 -11.61
N LYS A 219 -34.28 5.96 -12.38
CA LYS A 219 -34.67 4.65 -12.91
C LYS A 219 -34.90 3.63 -11.80
N ILE A 220 -34.07 3.65 -10.76
CA ILE A 220 -34.20 2.80 -9.56
C ILE A 220 -35.46 3.15 -8.77
N GLU A 221 -35.77 4.43 -8.67
CA GLU A 221 -37.01 4.94 -8.06
C GLU A 221 -38.25 4.80 -8.97
N GLU A 222 -38.10 4.16 -10.14
CA GLU A 222 -39.15 3.97 -11.15
C GLU A 222 -39.79 5.27 -11.70
N ASP A 223 -39.14 6.43 -11.49
CA ASP A 223 -39.51 7.70 -12.12
C ASP A 223 -38.87 7.79 -13.52
N PHE A 224 -39.46 7.03 -14.45
CA PHE A 224 -38.93 6.87 -15.81
C PHE A 224 -38.87 8.16 -16.62
N ASN A 225 -39.73 9.15 -16.33
CA ASN A 225 -39.68 10.44 -17.02
C ASN A 225 -38.45 11.25 -16.61
N LYS A 226 -38.15 11.33 -15.29
CA LYS A 226 -36.91 11.99 -14.85
C LYS A 226 -35.67 11.20 -15.27
N ALA A 227 -35.73 9.87 -15.25
CA ALA A 227 -34.65 9.03 -15.71
C ALA A 227 -34.27 9.37 -17.17
N GLU A 228 -35.27 9.44 -18.06
CA GLU A 228 -35.11 9.88 -19.45
C GLU A 228 -34.45 11.26 -19.55
N ASP A 229 -35.00 12.27 -18.87
CA ASP A 229 -34.48 13.65 -18.90
C ASP A 229 -32.98 13.69 -18.55
N PHE A 230 -32.58 12.97 -17.51
CA PHE A 230 -31.19 12.94 -17.06
C PHE A 230 -30.27 12.13 -17.98
N PHE A 231 -30.74 11.05 -18.58
CA PHE A 231 -29.97 10.32 -19.59
C PHE A 231 -29.78 11.15 -20.86
N ILE A 232 -30.81 11.85 -21.33
CA ILE A 232 -30.72 12.79 -22.46
C ILE A 232 -29.76 13.94 -22.10
N LYS A 233 -29.83 14.45 -20.86
CA LYS A 233 -28.92 15.49 -20.40
C LYS A 233 -27.46 15.00 -20.40
N ALA A 234 -27.21 13.78 -19.92
CA ALA A 234 -25.89 13.16 -19.94
C ALA A 234 -25.34 13.05 -21.36
N ASP A 235 -26.15 12.60 -22.32
CA ASP A 235 -25.76 12.47 -23.73
C ASP A 235 -25.47 13.82 -24.39
N SER A 236 -26.30 14.84 -24.10
CA SER A 236 -26.15 16.20 -24.67
C SER A 236 -24.83 16.89 -24.30
N LEU A 237 -24.19 16.45 -23.23
CA LEU A 237 -22.91 16.99 -22.76
C LEU A 237 -21.70 16.25 -23.36
N LEU A 238 -21.95 15.19 -24.14
CA LEU A 238 -20.92 14.46 -24.86
C LEU A 238 -20.66 15.14 -26.20
N GLY A 239 -19.42 15.55 -26.43
CA GLY A 239 -18.98 16.00 -27.76
C GLY A 239 -18.97 14.87 -28.79
N ASP A 240 -18.63 15.19 -30.04
CA ASP A 240 -18.74 14.27 -31.17
C ASP A 240 -17.49 13.39 -31.43
N SER A 241 -16.67 13.17 -30.42
CA SER A 241 -15.47 12.34 -30.54
C SER A 241 -15.80 10.84 -30.58
N ASN A 242 -14.95 10.04 -31.22
CA ASN A 242 -15.12 8.58 -31.20
C ASN A 242 -14.98 7.99 -29.78
N HIS A 243 -14.28 8.69 -28.90
CA HIS A 243 -13.98 8.28 -27.53
C HIS A 243 -15.21 8.23 -26.61
N VAL A 244 -16.28 8.95 -26.94
CA VAL A 244 -17.53 8.90 -26.16
C VAL A 244 -18.44 7.74 -26.55
N ARG A 245 -18.14 6.98 -27.62
CA ARG A 245 -19.01 5.91 -28.15
C ARG A 245 -19.41 4.89 -27.08
N HIS A 246 -18.46 4.45 -26.25
CA HIS A 246 -18.77 3.50 -25.17
C HIS A 246 -19.73 4.05 -24.12
N PHE A 247 -19.67 5.35 -23.84
CA PHE A 247 -20.58 5.97 -22.89
C PHE A 247 -21.96 6.25 -23.54
N ARG A 248 -21.98 6.63 -24.83
CA ARG A 248 -23.20 6.71 -25.64
C ARG A 248 -23.92 5.36 -25.76
N ASN A 249 -23.19 4.25 -25.92
CA ASN A 249 -23.74 2.89 -25.85
C ASN A 249 -24.48 2.67 -24.53
N LYS A 250 -23.84 2.95 -23.39
CA LYS A 250 -24.45 2.80 -22.06
C LYS A 250 -25.72 3.64 -21.92
N ILE A 251 -25.67 4.91 -22.30
CA ILE A 251 -26.84 5.81 -22.23
C ILE A 251 -27.96 5.31 -23.14
N ALA A 252 -27.65 4.93 -24.38
CA ALA A 252 -28.64 4.43 -25.33
C ALA A 252 -29.32 3.15 -24.82
N TRP A 253 -28.56 2.23 -24.19
CA TRP A 253 -29.14 1.06 -23.56
C TRP A 253 -30.07 1.42 -22.39
N GLN A 254 -29.69 2.37 -21.53
CA GLN A 254 -30.56 2.82 -20.43
C GLN A 254 -31.83 3.49 -20.95
N LEU A 255 -31.73 4.33 -21.99
CA LEU A 255 -32.90 4.95 -22.64
C LEU A 255 -33.81 3.89 -23.26
N ALA A 256 -33.25 2.89 -23.94
CA ALA A 256 -34.03 1.77 -24.49
C ALA A 256 -34.82 1.05 -23.39
N TYR A 257 -34.20 0.79 -22.25
CA TYR A 257 -34.88 0.19 -21.09
C TYR A 257 -35.98 1.11 -20.54
N VAL A 258 -35.70 2.40 -20.37
CA VAL A 258 -36.68 3.39 -19.88
C VAL A 258 -37.90 3.48 -20.80
N TYR A 259 -37.71 3.51 -22.12
CA TYR A 259 -38.80 3.53 -23.08
C TYR A 259 -39.62 2.23 -23.07
N LEU A 260 -38.99 1.07 -22.84
CA LEU A 260 -39.72 -0.19 -22.64
C LEU A 260 -40.61 -0.10 -21.41
N GLN A 261 -40.09 0.38 -20.27
CA GLN A 261 -40.89 0.52 -19.04
C GLN A 261 -42.05 1.52 -19.19
N LYS A 262 -41.93 2.48 -20.12
CA LYS A 262 -43.00 3.43 -20.48
C LYS A 262 -44.01 2.85 -21.49
N GLY A 263 -43.86 1.61 -21.94
CA GLY A 263 -44.70 0.99 -22.99
C GLY A 263 -44.46 1.56 -24.40
N GLN A 264 -43.34 2.25 -24.62
CA GLN A 264 -42.99 2.91 -25.88
C GLN A 264 -42.01 2.05 -26.69
N ASN A 265 -42.49 0.90 -27.17
CA ASN A 265 -41.65 -0.14 -27.78
C ASN A 265 -40.89 0.31 -29.03
N GLU A 266 -41.45 1.18 -29.86
CA GLU A 266 -40.76 1.68 -31.06
C GLU A 266 -39.53 2.53 -30.70
N GLU A 267 -39.65 3.44 -29.73
CA GLU A 267 -38.49 4.20 -29.23
C GLU A 267 -37.50 3.29 -28.51
N SER A 268 -37.99 2.31 -27.73
CA SER A 268 -37.12 1.31 -27.09
C SER A 268 -36.24 0.58 -28.11
N LYS A 269 -36.82 0.09 -29.21
CA LYS A 269 -36.07 -0.54 -30.31
C LYS A 269 -35.10 0.42 -30.98
N ARG A 270 -35.51 1.67 -31.21
CA ARG A 270 -34.65 2.69 -31.83
C ARG A 270 -33.40 2.95 -30.99
N TYR A 271 -33.55 3.13 -29.68
CA TYR A 271 -32.42 3.31 -28.77
C TYR A 271 -31.59 2.02 -28.59
N LEU A 272 -32.21 0.85 -28.62
CA LEU A 272 -31.48 -0.42 -28.60
C LEU A 272 -30.62 -0.61 -29.86
N ASN A 273 -31.12 -0.21 -31.03
CA ASN A 273 -30.33 -0.20 -32.27
C ASN A 273 -29.21 0.84 -32.22
N LEU A 274 -29.44 1.98 -31.58
CA LEU A 274 -28.41 2.98 -31.34
C LEU A 274 -27.31 2.44 -30.41
N SER A 275 -27.67 1.70 -29.34
CA SER A 275 -26.72 0.99 -28.47
C SER A 275 -25.81 0.07 -29.29
N LYS A 276 -26.40 -0.82 -30.09
CA LYS A 276 -25.68 -1.79 -30.95
C LYS A 276 -24.71 -1.11 -31.90
N LYS A 277 -25.10 0.04 -32.48
CA LYS A 277 -24.22 0.83 -33.38
C LYS A 277 -22.94 1.31 -32.70
N TYR A 278 -22.95 1.50 -31.39
CA TYR A 278 -21.83 2.05 -30.64
C TYR A 278 -20.87 1.00 -30.07
N SER A 279 -21.27 -0.27 -29.94
CA SER A 279 -20.39 -1.33 -29.45
C SER A 279 -20.86 -2.72 -29.88
N ASP A 280 -19.91 -3.56 -30.31
CA ASP A 280 -20.13 -4.97 -30.63
C ASP A 280 -19.48 -5.92 -29.61
N ARG A 281 -19.17 -5.44 -28.40
CA ARG A 281 -18.49 -6.25 -27.38
C ARG A 281 -19.40 -7.32 -26.80
N LEU A 282 -18.79 -8.45 -26.40
CA LEU A 282 -19.52 -9.59 -25.86
C LEU A 282 -20.41 -9.21 -24.65
N ARG A 283 -19.91 -8.35 -23.76
CA ARG A 283 -20.65 -7.84 -22.60
C ARG A 283 -21.86 -7.00 -23.02
N GLU A 284 -21.68 -6.04 -23.90
CA GLU A 284 -22.76 -5.18 -24.40
C GLU A 284 -23.80 -6.02 -25.16
N GLN A 285 -23.36 -6.98 -25.98
CA GLN A 285 -24.25 -7.94 -26.63
C GLN A 285 -25.11 -8.74 -25.62
N PHE A 286 -24.56 -9.14 -24.47
CA PHE A 286 -25.35 -9.79 -23.42
C PHE A 286 -26.56 -8.93 -23.00
N TYR A 287 -26.31 -7.66 -22.67
CA TYR A 287 -27.35 -6.72 -22.23
C TYR A 287 -28.33 -6.37 -23.35
N GLU A 288 -27.84 -6.23 -24.58
CA GLU A 288 -28.66 -5.91 -25.74
C GLU A 288 -29.57 -7.06 -26.16
N ASN A 289 -29.09 -8.30 -26.13
CA ASN A 289 -29.93 -9.47 -26.37
C ASN A 289 -30.94 -9.67 -25.23
N ARG A 290 -30.56 -9.41 -23.97
CA ARG A 290 -31.50 -9.48 -22.84
C ARG A 290 -32.64 -8.46 -22.99
N LEU A 291 -32.31 -7.21 -23.34
CA LEU A 291 -33.33 -6.18 -23.55
C LEU A 291 -34.18 -6.45 -24.80
N ALA A 292 -33.59 -6.93 -25.88
CA ALA A 292 -34.34 -7.35 -27.08
C ALA A 292 -35.39 -8.43 -26.74
N SER A 293 -35.03 -9.38 -25.87
CA SER A 293 -35.96 -10.40 -25.38
C SER A 293 -37.17 -9.76 -24.67
N PHE A 294 -36.93 -8.82 -23.76
CA PHE A 294 -38.01 -8.14 -23.04
C PHE A 294 -38.91 -7.31 -23.95
N ILE A 295 -38.34 -6.59 -24.92
CA ILE A 295 -39.12 -5.84 -25.91
C ILE A 295 -40.03 -6.80 -26.69
N HIS A 296 -39.50 -7.91 -27.20
CA HIS A 296 -40.32 -8.85 -27.98
C HIS A 296 -41.36 -9.57 -27.13
N TYR A 297 -41.09 -9.79 -25.86
CA TYR A 297 -42.07 -10.33 -24.93
C TYR A 297 -43.25 -9.36 -24.73
N ASP A 298 -42.97 -8.06 -24.53
CA ASP A 298 -44.00 -7.01 -24.41
C ASP A 298 -44.84 -6.84 -25.70
N GLU A 299 -44.28 -7.21 -26.85
CA GLU A 299 -44.98 -7.26 -28.14
C GLU A 299 -45.73 -8.58 -28.43
N ASP A 300 -45.85 -9.49 -27.46
CA ASP A 300 -46.41 -10.84 -27.63
C ASP A 300 -45.70 -11.72 -28.68
N LYS A 301 -44.45 -11.40 -29.03
CA LYS A 301 -43.60 -12.14 -29.98
C LYS A 301 -42.73 -13.16 -29.25
N PHE A 302 -43.35 -14.14 -28.61
CA PHE A 302 -42.67 -15.08 -27.70
C PHE A 302 -41.52 -15.88 -28.35
N ASP A 303 -41.63 -16.27 -29.62
CA ASP A 303 -40.54 -16.96 -30.33
C ASP A 303 -39.28 -16.09 -30.45
N SER A 304 -39.48 -14.80 -30.79
CA SER A 304 -38.38 -13.83 -30.86
C SER A 304 -37.83 -13.54 -29.47
N ALA A 305 -38.70 -13.38 -28.47
CA ALA A 305 -38.31 -13.18 -27.08
C ALA A 305 -37.41 -14.33 -26.58
N TYR A 306 -37.81 -15.58 -26.83
CA TYR A 306 -37.04 -16.77 -26.46
C TYR A 306 -35.71 -16.86 -27.20
N HIS A 307 -35.69 -16.58 -28.51
CA HIS A 307 -34.45 -16.57 -29.30
C HIS A 307 -33.40 -15.60 -28.74
N TYR A 308 -33.80 -14.36 -28.45
CA TYR A 308 -32.88 -13.36 -27.88
C TYR A 308 -32.51 -13.67 -26.43
N LEU A 309 -33.43 -14.25 -25.64
CA LEU A 309 -33.11 -14.73 -24.29
C LEU A 309 -32.02 -15.80 -24.34
N ARG A 310 -32.17 -16.80 -25.21
CA ARG A 310 -31.20 -17.88 -25.37
C ARG A 310 -29.82 -17.35 -25.75
N LYS A 311 -29.75 -16.41 -26.70
CA LYS A 311 -28.50 -15.72 -27.06
C LYS A 311 -27.86 -15.03 -25.86
N SER A 312 -28.66 -14.33 -25.04
CA SER A 312 -28.16 -13.68 -23.83
C SER A 312 -27.61 -14.71 -22.83
N VAL A 313 -28.30 -15.83 -22.62
CA VAL A 313 -27.86 -16.91 -21.72
C VAL A 313 -26.58 -17.60 -22.21
N ASP A 314 -26.45 -17.85 -23.52
CA ASP A 314 -25.22 -18.43 -24.09
C ASP A 314 -24.01 -17.51 -23.85
N ILE A 315 -24.20 -16.20 -24.01
CA ILE A 315 -23.17 -15.20 -23.71
C ILE A 315 -22.90 -15.12 -22.21
N GLU A 316 -23.94 -15.17 -21.37
CA GLU A 316 -23.83 -15.18 -19.92
C GLU A 316 -22.97 -16.34 -19.43
N TYR A 317 -23.13 -17.53 -20.02
CA TYR A 317 -22.30 -18.69 -19.71
C TYR A 317 -20.84 -18.48 -20.12
N GLU A 318 -20.57 -17.90 -21.30
CA GLU A 318 -19.20 -17.56 -21.73
C GLU A 318 -18.54 -16.54 -20.78
N LEU A 319 -19.29 -15.55 -20.31
CA LEU A 319 -18.82 -14.55 -19.36
C LEU A 319 -18.64 -15.13 -17.95
N GLY A 320 -19.59 -15.93 -17.47
CA GLY A 320 -19.57 -16.58 -16.15
C GLY A 320 -18.41 -17.56 -15.98
N TYR A 321 -18.10 -18.35 -17.03
CA TYR A 321 -16.92 -19.22 -17.03
C TYR A 321 -15.61 -18.44 -16.81
N LYS A 322 -15.49 -17.26 -17.44
CA LYS A 322 -14.33 -16.37 -17.26
C LYS A 322 -14.29 -15.77 -15.86
N ASN A 323 -15.44 -15.35 -15.31
CA ASN A 323 -15.54 -14.82 -13.95
C ASN A 323 -15.09 -15.86 -12.91
N ASN A 324 -15.55 -17.11 -12.99
CA ASN A 324 -15.12 -18.18 -12.08
C ASN A 324 -13.61 -18.40 -12.11
N THR A 325 -13.02 -18.32 -13.31
CA THR A 325 -11.57 -18.46 -13.50
C THR A 325 -10.81 -17.28 -12.89
N LEU A 326 -11.34 -16.06 -13.04
CA LEU A 326 -10.78 -14.86 -12.42
C LEU A 326 -10.86 -14.97 -10.90
N GLU A 327 -12.01 -15.31 -10.33
CA GLU A 327 -12.24 -15.43 -8.89
C GLU A 327 -11.27 -16.43 -8.25
N SER A 328 -11.12 -17.61 -8.84
CA SER A 328 -10.14 -18.62 -8.41
C SER A 328 -8.69 -18.07 -8.39
N SER A 329 -8.35 -17.25 -9.39
CA SER A 329 -7.04 -16.64 -9.49
C SER A 329 -6.83 -15.51 -8.47
N ILE A 330 -7.87 -14.71 -8.21
CA ILE A 330 -7.85 -13.67 -7.18
C ILE A 330 -7.63 -14.31 -5.81
N LEU A 331 -8.39 -15.37 -5.50
CA LEU A 331 -8.22 -16.15 -4.26
C LEU A 331 -6.80 -16.71 -4.15
N THR A 332 -6.23 -17.21 -5.25
CA THR A 332 -4.85 -17.71 -5.27
C THR A 332 -3.84 -16.60 -4.94
N VAL A 333 -3.98 -15.42 -5.55
CA VAL A 333 -3.08 -14.27 -5.31
C VAL A 333 -3.24 -13.75 -3.88
N GLN A 334 -4.46 -13.66 -3.36
CA GLN A 334 -4.72 -13.27 -1.97
C GLN A 334 -4.07 -14.26 -0.99
N ASN A 335 -4.30 -15.56 -1.18
CA ASN A 335 -3.69 -16.61 -0.36
C ASN A 335 -2.16 -16.57 -0.40
N GLN A 336 -1.56 -16.34 -1.58
CA GLN A 336 -0.10 -16.17 -1.70
C GLN A 336 0.39 -14.92 -0.95
N THR A 337 -0.34 -13.82 -1.04
CA THR A 337 0.01 -12.56 -0.38
C THR A 337 -0.09 -12.68 1.14
N ASP A 338 -1.14 -13.33 1.63
CA ASP A 338 -1.35 -13.54 3.07
C ASP A 338 -0.32 -14.52 3.64
N LYS A 339 0.04 -15.55 2.87
CA LYS A 339 1.17 -16.43 3.21
C LYS A 339 2.48 -15.66 3.31
N LEU A 340 2.79 -14.80 2.34
CA LEU A 340 4.01 -13.97 2.37
C LEU A 340 4.03 -13.00 3.55
N LYS A 341 2.88 -12.40 3.92
CA LYS A 341 2.77 -11.55 5.12
C LYS A 341 3.02 -12.35 6.39
N LEU A 342 2.46 -13.55 6.48
CA LEU A 342 2.64 -14.44 7.62
C LEU A 342 4.10 -14.88 7.77
N ASP A 343 4.74 -15.29 6.67
CA ASP A 343 6.17 -15.65 6.63
C ASP A 343 7.05 -14.46 7.05
N LYS A 344 6.71 -13.24 6.63
CA LYS A 344 7.42 -12.02 7.03
C LYS A 344 7.26 -11.73 8.53
N LEU A 345 6.06 -11.86 9.07
CA LEU A 345 5.81 -11.71 10.51
C LEU A 345 6.58 -12.78 11.30
N GLU A 346 6.60 -14.03 10.84
CA GLU A 346 7.37 -15.10 11.48
C GLU A 346 8.87 -14.79 11.46
N LEU A 347 9.42 -14.32 10.33
CA LEU A 347 10.80 -13.85 10.23
C LEU A 347 11.09 -12.66 11.16
N GLU A 348 10.20 -11.69 11.28
CA GLU A 348 10.37 -10.56 12.21
C GLU A 348 10.36 -11.03 13.66
N THR A 349 9.46 -11.95 14.03
CA THR A 349 9.43 -12.52 15.38
C THR A 349 10.67 -13.36 15.68
N SER A 350 11.18 -14.12 14.71
CA SER A 350 12.42 -14.89 14.88
C SER A 350 13.63 -13.98 15.01
N ASN A 351 13.71 -12.91 14.22
CA ASN A 351 14.76 -11.89 14.34
C ASN A 351 14.74 -11.19 15.69
N VAL A 352 13.55 -10.85 16.23
CA VAL A 352 13.42 -10.28 17.58
C VAL A 352 13.89 -11.28 18.63
N LYS A 353 13.54 -12.57 18.51
CA LYS A 353 14.04 -13.62 19.42
C LYS A 353 15.55 -13.74 19.35
N ILE A 354 16.14 -13.78 18.16
CA ILE A 354 17.60 -13.84 17.96
C ILE A 354 18.27 -12.62 18.57
N ARG A 355 17.75 -11.41 18.32
CA ARG A 355 18.27 -10.18 18.91
C ARG A 355 18.22 -10.21 20.44
N ASN A 356 17.10 -10.65 21.02
CA ASN A 356 16.95 -10.75 22.47
C ASN A 356 17.91 -11.80 23.06
N TRP A 357 18.10 -12.93 22.39
CA TRP A 357 19.09 -13.94 22.78
C TRP A 357 20.52 -13.41 22.68
N ALA A 358 20.86 -12.67 21.63
CA ALA A 358 22.17 -12.05 21.48
C ALA A 358 22.44 -11.03 22.60
N ILE A 359 21.44 -10.20 22.94
CA ILE A 359 21.53 -9.25 24.06
C ILE A 359 21.69 -10.00 25.40
N PHE A 360 20.90 -11.05 25.63
CA PHE A 360 20.99 -11.86 26.84
C PHE A 360 22.37 -12.51 27.00
N LEU A 361 22.87 -13.18 25.95
CA LEU A 361 24.19 -13.81 25.95
C LEU A 361 25.32 -12.78 26.08
N GLY A 362 25.21 -11.63 25.42
CA GLY A 362 26.17 -10.54 25.56
C GLY A 362 26.23 -10.01 27.00
N THR A 363 25.07 -9.86 27.65
CA THR A 363 24.98 -9.42 29.05
C THR A 363 25.60 -10.45 30.00
N LEU A 364 25.34 -11.74 29.76
CA LEU A 364 25.94 -12.85 30.51
C LEU A 364 27.47 -12.88 30.39
N LEU A 365 28.02 -12.66 29.19
CA LEU A 365 29.46 -12.60 28.97
C LEU A 365 30.11 -11.43 29.71
N ILE A 366 29.50 -10.24 29.70
CA ILE A 366 30.00 -9.07 30.42
C ILE A 366 30.00 -9.33 31.93
N LEU A 367 28.90 -9.86 32.48
CA LEU A 367 28.79 -10.21 33.89
C LEU A 367 29.80 -11.29 34.30
N GLY A 368 29.95 -12.34 33.49
CA GLY A 368 30.94 -13.40 33.73
C GLY A 368 32.37 -12.86 33.75
N SER A 369 32.70 -11.95 32.82
CA SER A 369 34.02 -11.31 32.77
C SER A 369 34.28 -10.44 34.00
N LEU A 370 33.30 -9.63 34.42
CA LEU A 370 33.38 -8.82 35.64
C LEU A 370 33.62 -9.67 36.89
N ILE A 371 32.87 -10.76 37.04
CA ILE A 371 33.03 -11.72 38.15
C ILE A 371 34.44 -12.33 38.11
N GLY A 372 34.91 -12.74 36.94
CA GLY A 372 36.26 -13.28 36.75
C GLY A 372 37.36 -12.30 37.18
N ILE A 373 37.24 -11.02 36.79
CA ILE A 373 38.18 -9.96 37.18
C ILE A 373 38.17 -9.75 38.70
N LEU A 374 36.98 -9.72 39.32
CA LEU A 374 36.84 -9.55 40.77
C LEU A 374 37.46 -10.72 41.54
N ILE A 375 37.22 -11.96 41.09
CA ILE A 375 37.83 -13.16 41.67
C ILE A 375 39.36 -13.08 41.54
N HIS A 376 39.89 -12.78 40.35
CA HIS A 376 41.33 -12.67 40.14
C HIS A 376 41.98 -11.61 41.05
N LYS A 377 41.35 -10.44 41.16
CA LYS A 377 41.83 -9.34 42.02
C LYS A 377 41.78 -9.72 43.51
N ASN A 378 40.74 -10.43 43.94
CA ASN A 378 40.60 -10.90 45.32
C ASN A 378 41.64 -11.99 45.64
N THR A 379 41.85 -12.95 44.73
CA THR A 379 42.89 -13.99 44.89
C THR A 379 44.29 -13.39 44.97
N LYS A 380 44.64 -12.42 44.10
CA LYS A 380 45.92 -11.70 44.20
C LYS A 380 46.07 -10.94 45.52
N ARG A 381 45.02 -10.27 45.99
CA ARG A 381 45.05 -9.60 47.32
C ARG A 381 45.30 -10.59 48.45
N LYS A 382 44.63 -11.75 48.44
CA LYS A 382 44.84 -12.80 49.44
C LYS A 382 46.28 -13.35 49.40
N GLN A 383 46.84 -13.58 48.22
CA GLN A 383 48.23 -14.02 48.07
C GLN A 383 49.20 -12.98 48.64
N LEU A 384 49.00 -11.71 48.31
CA LEU A 384 49.87 -10.62 48.75
C LEU A 384 49.80 -10.40 50.27
N LEU A 385 48.60 -10.53 50.86
CA LEU A 385 48.41 -10.51 52.31
C LEU A 385 49.11 -11.69 53.00
N ALA A 386 49.00 -12.91 52.45
CA ALA A 386 49.68 -14.08 53.01
C ALA A 386 51.22 -13.95 52.95
N GLU A 387 51.74 -13.31 51.89
CA GLU A 387 53.17 -13.04 51.75
C GLU A 387 53.65 -11.98 52.74
N GLN A 388 52.88 -10.91 52.95
CA GLN A 388 53.13 -9.91 53.99
C GLN A 388 53.06 -10.48 55.41
N GLU A 389 52.11 -11.38 55.67
CA GLU A 389 51.99 -12.05 56.97
C GLU A 389 53.20 -12.94 57.25
N LYS A 390 53.71 -13.63 56.21
CA LYS A 390 54.93 -14.44 56.30
C LYS A 390 56.18 -13.59 56.56
N THR A 391 56.35 -12.45 55.89
CA THR A 391 57.50 -11.56 56.14
C THR A 391 57.42 -10.92 57.53
N LEU A 392 56.22 -10.57 57.99
CA LEU A 392 56.00 -10.02 59.33
C LEU A 392 56.28 -11.06 60.43
N GLN A 393 55.91 -12.32 60.21
CA GLN A 393 56.31 -13.43 61.09
C GLN A 393 57.84 -13.61 61.12
N GLN A 394 58.51 -13.57 59.97
CA GLN A 394 59.98 -13.65 59.91
C GLN A 394 60.66 -12.50 60.65
N GLN A 395 60.15 -11.27 60.52
CA GLN A 395 60.65 -10.12 61.28
C GLN A 395 60.43 -10.29 62.79
N LYS A 396 59.26 -10.78 63.22
CA LYS A 396 59.00 -11.08 64.63
C LYS A 396 59.96 -12.13 65.17
N VAL A 397 60.18 -13.21 64.42
CA VAL A 397 61.15 -14.26 64.79
C VAL A 397 62.57 -13.69 64.87
N SER A 398 62.98 -12.87 63.90
CA SER A 398 64.31 -12.24 63.92
C SER A 398 64.47 -11.27 65.09
N ASN A 399 63.45 -10.48 65.43
CA ASN A 399 63.49 -9.57 66.58
C ASN A 399 63.54 -10.35 67.89
N LEU A 400 62.75 -11.43 68.03
CA LEU A 400 62.82 -12.32 69.19
C LEU A 400 64.21 -12.94 69.37
N LEU A 401 64.84 -13.38 68.28
CA LEU A 401 66.22 -13.90 68.32
C LEU A 401 67.23 -12.83 68.74
N LYS A 402 67.10 -11.59 68.25
CA LYS A 402 67.93 -10.46 68.67
C LYS A 402 67.73 -10.09 70.13
N GLU A 403 66.48 -10.08 70.62
CA GLU A 403 66.18 -9.85 72.04
C GLU A 403 66.80 -10.95 72.92
N GLN A 404 66.75 -12.20 72.48
CA GLN A 404 67.40 -13.31 73.19
C GLN A 404 68.93 -13.20 73.17
N GLU A 405 69.52 -12.76 72.06
CA GLU A 405 70.95 -12.49 71.94
C GLU A 405 71.38 -11.36 72.87
N LEU A 406 70.63 -10.24 72.91
CA LEU A 406 70.86 -9.14 73.84
C LEU A 406 70.73 -9.58 75.30
N ALA A 407 69.70 -10.34 75.65
CA ALA A 407 69.53 -10.89 77.01
C ALA A 407 70.69 -11.82 77.40
N THR A 408 71.24 -12.57 76.45
CA THR A 408 72.42 -13.42 76.68
C THR A 408 73.69 -12.59 76.88
N ILE A 409 73.86 -11.51 76.10
CA ILE A 409 74.96 -10.55 76.28
C ILE A 409 74.85 -9.88 77.65
N ASP A 410 73.67 -9.40 78.05
CA ASP A 410 73.44 -8.78 79.36
C ASP A 410 73.76 -9.76 80.50
N ALA A 411 73.34 -11.03 80.39
CA ALA A 411 73.68 -12.07 81.37
C ALA A 411 75.19 -12.36 81.41
N MET A 412 75.88 -12.29 80.27
CA MET A 412 77.33 -12.47 80.19
C MET A 412 78.08 -11.27 80.79
N VAL A 413 77.60 -10.05 80.56
CA VAL A 413 78.12 -8.81 81.15
C VAL A 413 77.91 -8.83 82.66
N GLU A 414 76.71 -9.16 83.13
CA GLU A 414 76.41 -9.31 84.56
C GLU A 414 77.31 -10.37 85.20
N GLY A 415 77.54 -11.50 84.50
CA GLY A 415 78.51 -12.51 84.92
C GLY A 415 79.95 -11.98 85.05
N GLN A 416 80.41 -11.18 84.08
CA GLN A 416 81.73 -10.53 84.14
C GLN A 416 81.82 -9.46 85.22
N GLU A 417 80.75 -8.71 85.46
CA GLU A 417 80.67 -7.70 86.53
C GLU A 417 80.76 -8.37 87.90
N LYS A 418 80.04 -9.49 88.08
CA LYS A 418 80.05 -10.29 89.30
C LYS A 418 81.41 -10.92 89.57
N GLU A 419 82.09 -11.35 88.51
CA GLU A 419 83.46 -11.87 88.60
C GLU A 419 84.46 -10.74 88.91
N ARG A 420 84.30 -9.54 88.35
CA ARG A 420 85.06 -8.35 88.75
C ARG A 420 84.85 -8.00 90.22
N GLN A 421 83.63 -8.15 90.72
CA GLN A 421 83.28 -7.90 92.12
C GLN A 421 83.87 -8.98 93.05
N ARG A 422 83.90 -10.25 92.61
CA ARG A 422 84.59 -11.34 93.31
C ARG A 422 86.10 -11.10 93.36
N VAL A 423 86.73 -10.71 92.26
CA VAL A 423 88.15 -10.36 92.19
C VAL A 423 88.47 -9.14 93.05
N ALA A 424 87.59 -8.13 93.11
CA ALA A 424 87.76 -6.98 94.00
C ALA A 424 87.64 -7.34 95.49
N ASN A 425 86.74 -8.27 95.84
CA ASN A 425 86.63 -8.81 97.20
C ASN A 425 87.82 -9.71 97.57
N GLU A 426 88.33 -10.53 96.65
CA GLU A 426 89.54 -11.35 96.85
C GLU A 426 90.81 -10.50 96.97
N LEU A 427 90.92 -9.39 96.22
CA LEU A 427 91.99 -8.39 96.42
C LEU A 427 91.87 -7.64 97.75
N HIS A 428 90.67 -7.56 98.33
CA HIS A 428 90.44 -6.88 99.60
C HIS A 428 90.91 -7.73 100.80
N ASP A 429 90.77 -9.06 100.71
CA ASP A 429 91.18 -9.99 101.78
C ASP A 429 92.70 -10.26 101.81
N ASP A 430 93.42 -10.11 100.70
CA ASP A 430 94.88 -10.37 100.61
C ASP A 430 95.77 -9.21 101.15
N LEU A 431 95.16 -8.13 101.66
CA LEU A 431 95.83 -7.00 102.34
C LEU A 431 95.58 -6.94 103.86
N GLY A 432 94.73 -7.81 104.41
CA GLY A 432 94.28 -7.78 105.82
C GLY A 432 94.91 -8.80 106.78
N SER A 433 95.73 -9.75 106.30
CA SER A 433 96.26 -10.86 107.13
C SER A 433 97.69 -10.64 107.69
N LEU A 434 98.21 -9.41 107.64
CA LEU A 434 99.39 -8.98 108.39
C LEU A 434 98.97 -8.06 109.55
N MET A 435 98.31 -8.63 110.56
CA MET A 435 98.38 -8.24 111.99
C MET A 435 97.31 -9.02 112.79
N ALA A 436 97.70 -10.20 113.30
CA ALA A 436 97.25 -10.78 114.57
C ALA A 436 98.22 -11.88 114.99
#